data_AF-A0A552UUV2-F1
#
_entry.id   AF-A0A552UUV2-F1
#
_cell.length_a   1.000
_cell.length_b   1.000
_cell.length_c   1.000
_cell.angle_alpha   90.00
_cell.angle_beta   90.00
_cell.angle_gamma   90.00
#
_symmetry.space_group_name_H-M   'P 1'
#
loop_
_entity.id
_entity.type
_entity.pdbx_description
1 polymer ?
#
loop_
_entity_poly.entity_id
_entity_poly.type
_entity_poly.pdbx_seq_one_letter_code
_entity_poly.pdbx_strand_id
1 'polypeptide(L)'
;MNHIQKNHTRRLAFSASKIDDTLGKESVEKAATKETKLIASNTDDVIFEGRKEATSNFSKTVRNVAELDSEEIDALIKYTGDNYRNINDSLRGLDIMTDDNKMITEKLKTALDRASLPNNMTLYRGTSIEALGEYKNLDPKNLLGKTINEKGFMSTSMNNSVAEETFLENMHMTIEAPKGSKGLDISPISQYPESEILFKSEQEIVITDAKVEDGVLKIIVKLLN
;
A
#
# COMPACT_ATOMS: atom_id res chain seq x y z
N MET A 1 -1.80 -84.45 21.15
CA MET A 1 -0.99 -85.68 21.05
C MET A 1 0.49 -85.30 21.01
N ASN A 2 1.29 -86.01 21.81
CA ASN A 2 2.71 -85.89 22.07
C ASN A 2 3.61 -85.58 20.85
N HIS A 3 4.64 -84.74 21.02
CA HIS A 3 5.97 -85.27 21.34
C HIS A 3 6.99 -84.17 21.68
N ILE A 4 7.63 -84.38 22.83
CA ILE A 4 8.90 -83.79 23.27
C ILE A 4 10.03 -84.51 22.52
N GLN A 5 11.07 -83.79 22.08
CA GLN A 5 12.44 -84.32 22.18
C GLN A 5 13.52 -83.25 22.29
N LYS A 6 14.31 -83.41 23.36
CA LYS A 6 15.55 -82.71 23.73
C LYS A 6 16.73 -83.23 22.88
N ASN A 7 17.80 -82.43 22.77
CA ASN A 7 19.21 -82.82 23.07
C ASN A 7 20.13 -81.59 22.83
N HIS A 8 20.75 -81.03 23.87
CA HIS A 8 22.16 -81.26 24.27
C HIS A 8 23.14 -81.14 23.09
N THR A 9 24.08 -80.18 23.13
CA THR A 9 25.39 -80.40 23.79
C THR A 9 26.07 -79.07 24.18
N ARG A 10 26.67 -79.07 25.37
CA ARG A 10 27.54 -78.03 25.94
C ARG A 10 28.81 -77.81 25.11
N ARG A 11 29.26 -76.56 24.98
CA ARG A 11 30.68 -76.19 25.16
C ARG A 11 30.76 -74.84 25.86
N LEU A 12 31.20 -74.87 27.12
CA LEU A 12 31.78 -73.74 27.83
C LEU A 12 33.21 -73.56 27.32
N ALA A 13 33.54 -72.37 26.86
CA ALA A 13 34.90 -71.86 26.84
C ALA A 13 34.86 -70.41 27.37
N PHE A 14 35.77 -70.16 28.29
CA PHE A 14 35.83 -69.02 29.20
C PHE A 14 36.66 -67.88 28.58
N SER A 15 36.27 -66.63 28.85
CA SER A 15 37.11 -65.41 28.91
C SER A 15 37.69 -64.80 27.61
N ALA A 16 37.24 -63.59 27.24
CA ALA A 16 37.96 -62.33 27.49
C ALA A 16 37.23 -61.07 26.97
N SER A 17 37.33 -60.00 27.78
CA SER A 17 37.21 -58.55 27.50
C SER A 17 35.86 -57.93 27.06
N LYS A 18 35.35 -57.08 27.95
CA LYS A 18 34.41 -55.98 27.69
C LYS A 18 34.98 -55.01 26.65
N ILE A 19 34.17 -54.58 25.68
CA ILE A 19 34.29 -53.26 25.05
C ILE A 19 32.89 -52.65 25.05
N ASP A 20 32.84 -51.43 25.57
CA ASP A 20 31.71 -50.58 25.91
C ASP A 20 31.13 -49.91 24.64
N ASP A 21 29.81 -49.95 24.47
CA ASP A 21 29.07 -49.55 23.26
C ASP A 21 28.47 -48.13 23.40
N THR A 22 29.21 -47.22 24.04
CA THR A 22 28.74 -45.87 24.43
C THR A 22 29.26 -44.73 23.55
N LEU A 23 30.09 -44.99 22.54
CA LEU A 23 30.72 -43.94 21.71
C LEU A 23 29.92 -43.52 20.46
N GLY A 24 28.75 -44.10 20.19
CA GLY A 24 27.97 -43.84 18.98
C GLY A 24 26.74 -42.93 19.12
N LYS A 25 26.27 -42.63 20.35
CA LYS A 25 25.01 -41.91 20.57
C LYS A 25 25.18 -40.44 21.00
N GLU A 26 26.21 -40.11 21.77
CA GLU A 26 26.47 -38.72 22.18
C GLU A 26 26.91 -37.80 21.03
N SER A 27 27.58 -38.33 20.02
CA SER A 27 28.14 -37.57 18.89
C SER A 27 27.06 -37.11 17.91
N VAL A 28 25.99 -37.89 17.75
CA VAL A 28 24.87 -37.59 16.85
C VAL A 28 23.90 -36.58 17.49
N GLU A 29 23.66 -36.69 18.80
CA GLU A 29 22.78 -35.78 19.54
C GLU A 29 23.40 -34.39 19.76
N LYS A 30 24.73 -34.31 19.95
CA LYS A 30 25.49 -33.04 19.99
C LYS A 30 25.58 -32.36 18.61
N ALA A 31 25.62 -33.13 17.52
CA ALA A 31 25.63 -32.57 16.17
C ALA A 31 24.26 -31.99 15.79
N ALA A 32 23.18 -32.74 16.05
CA ALA A 32 21.80 -32.29 15.79
C ALA A 32 21.45 -31.03 16.59
N THR A 33 21.83 -30.95 17.87
CA THR A 33 21.59 -29.74 18.69
C THR A 33 22.42 -28.53 18.23
N LYS A 34 23.62 -28.73 17.68
CA LYS A 34 24.45 -27.64 17.16
C LYS A 34 23.93 -27.12 15.82
N GLU A 35 23.48 -28.00 14.92
CA GLU A 35 22.83 -27.60 13.67
C GLU A 35 21.48 -26.91 13.91
N THR A 36 20.65 -27.43 14.82
CA THR A 36 19.36 -26.81 15.15
C THR A 36 19.53 -25.41 15.76
N LYS A 37 20.57 -25.19 16.55
CA LYS A 37 20.88 -23.89 17.16
C LYS A 37 21.47 -22.88 16.17
N LEU A 38 22.22 -23.36 15.17
CA LEU A 38 22.75 -22.54 14.07
C LEU A 38 21.64 -22.14 13.08
N ILE A 39 20.69 -23.04 12.81
CA ILE A 39 19.51 -22.74 11.99
C ILE A 39 18.64 -21.70 12.71
N ALA A 40 18.39 -21.86 14.01
CA ALA A 40 17.60 -20.91 14.80
C ALA A 40 18.24 -19.51 14.85
N SER A 41 19.56 -19.41 15.05
CA SER A 41 20.26 -18.10 15.04
C SER A 41 20.22 -17.45 13.66
N ASN A 42 20.41 -18.23 12.59
CA ASN A 42 20.34 -17.72 11.23
C ASN A 42 18.91 -17.32 10.84
N THR A 43 17.88 -18.02 11.31
CA THR A 43 16.49 -17.62 11.07
C THR A 43 16.12 -16.37 11.85
N ASP A 44 16.58 -16.21 13.09
CA ASP A 44 16.30 -15.02 13.88
C ASP A 44 17.01 -13.79 13.30
N ASP A 45 18.26 -13.93 12.84
CA ASP A 45 18.99 -12.85 12.17
C ASP A 45 18.39 -12.51 10.80
N VAL A 46 17.98 -13.50 9.99
CA VAL A 46 17.29 -13.26 8.70
C VAL A 46 15.91 -12.64 8.91
N ILE A 47 15.15 -13.06 9.93
CA ILE A 47 13.86 -12.46 10.29
C ILE A 47 14.06 -11.04 10.84
N PHE A 48 15.14 -10.80 11.59
CA PHE A 48 15.45 -9.49 12.15
C PHE A 48 15.97 -8.50 11.10
N GLU A 49 16.85 -8.92 10.20
CA GLU A 49 17.28 -8.12 9.04
C GLU A 49 16.13 -7.88 8.07
N GLY A 50 15.31 -8.89 7.77
CA GLY A 50 14.09 -8.73 6.98
C GLY A 50 13.07 -7.78 7.64
N ARG A 51 12.96 -7.79 8.97
CA ARG A 51 12.16 -6.81 9.72
C ARG A 51 12.79 -5.41 9.69
N LYS A 52 14.11 -5.27 9.73
CA LYS A 52 14.80 -3.98 9.63
C LYS A 52 14.68 -3.36 8.24
N GLU A 53 14.79 -4.14 7.18
CA GLU A 53 14.57 -3.67 5.80
C GLU A 53 13.10 -3.33 5.57
N ALA A 54 12.16 -4.16 6.05
CA ALA A 54 10.73 -3.86 5.96
C ALA A 54 10.33 -2.61 6.77
N THR A 55 10.92 -2.40 7.96
CA THR A 55 10.66 -1.19 8.76
C THR A 55 11.39 0.05 8.25
N SER A 56 12.58 -0.08 7.65
CA SER A 56 13.27 1.06 7.02
C SER A 56 12.57 1.55 5.76
N ASN A 57 11.99 0.63 4.98
CA ASN A 57 11.22 0.98 3.78
C ASN A 57 9.86 1.62 4.12
N PHE A 58 9.23 1.22 5.23
CA PHE A 58 8.00 1.87 5.73
C PHE A 58 8.24 3.28 6.28
N SER A 59 9.46 3.61 6.74
CA SER A 59 9.76 4.92 7.32
C SER A 59 10.26 5.97 6.31
N LYS A 60 10.63 5.56 5.09
CA LYS A 60 11.20 6.48 4.10
C LYS A 60 10.09 7.25 3.37
N THR A 61 10.16 8.58 3.42
CA THR A 61 9.32 9.46 2.59
C THR A 61 9.59 9.19 1.11
N VAL A 62 8.51 8.97 0.35
CA VAL A 62 8.52 8.79 -1.11
C VAL A 62 8.30 10.14 -1.79
N ARG A 63 9.14 10.45 -2.77
CA ARG A 63 9.00 11.68 -3.59
C ARG A 63 8.89 11.40 -5.09
N ASN A 64 9.22 10.19 -5.52
CA ASN A 64 9.04 9.75 -6.90
C ASN A 64 8.57 8.28 -6.96
N VAL A 65 8.01 7.89 -8.09
CA VAL A 65 7.55 6.51 -8.31
C VAL A 65 8.69 5.48 -8.32
N ALA A 66 9.92 5.85 -8.64
CA ALA A 66 11.07 4.94 -8.62
C ALA A 66 11.48 4.50 -7.19
N GLU A 67 10.94 5.14 -6.15
CA GLU A 67 11.13 4.76 -4.74
C GLU A 67 10.04 3.81 -4.22
N LEU A 68 9.05 3.47 -5.05
CA LEU A 68 8.01 2.50 -4.73
C LEU A 68 8.47 1.08 -5.04
N ASP A 69 7.91 0.11 -4.31
CA ASP A 69 8.10 -1.30 -4.65
C ASP A 69 7.22 -1.72 -5.85
N SER A 70 7.49 -2.92 -6.38
CA SER A 70 6.77 -3.42 -7.56
C SER A 70 5.26 -3.63 -7.33
N GLU A 71 4.84 -3.96 -6.11
CA GLU A 71 3.43 -4.17 -5.79
C GLU A 71 2.69 -2.83 -5.69
N GLU A 72 3.35 -1.79 -5.16
CA GLU A 72 2.85 -0.42 -5.13
C GLU A 72 2.72 0.16 -6.55
N ILE A 73 3.70 -0.09 -7.42
CA ILE A 73 3.65 0.31 -8.83
C ILE A 73 2.51 -0.40 -9.56
N ASP A 74 2.35 -1.71 -9.38
CA ASP A 74 1.26 -2.47 -9.98
C ASP A 74 -0.11 -1.95 -9.51
N ALA A 75 -0.25 -1.59 -8.23
CA ALA A 75 -1.46 -0.98 -7.70
C ALA A 75 -1.76 0.39 -8.37
N LEU A 76 -0.75 1.23 -8.59
CA LEU A 76 -0.90 2.51 -9.29
C LEU A 76 -1.31 2.32 -10.76
N ILE A 77 -0.71 1.36 -11.46
CA ILE A 77 -1.06 1.04 -12.86
C ILE A 77 -2.51 0.54 -12.96
N LYS A 78 -2.93 -0.35 -12.05
CA LYS A 78 -4.30 -0.86 -12.01
C LYS A 78 -5.31 0.24 -11.68
N TYR A 79 -4.97 1.12 -10.74
CA TYR A 79 -5.82 2.25 -10.38
C TYR A 79 -6.02 3.21 -11.55
N THR A 80 -4.93 3.66 -12.18
CA THR A 80 -4.96 4.60 -13.31
C THR A 80 -5.58 4.03 -14.59
N GLY A 81 -5.83 2.71 -14.64
CA GLY A 81 -6.66 2.06 -15.65
C GLY A 81 -8.15 2.20 -15.35
N ASP A 82 -8.86 1.07 -15.23
CA ASP A 82 -10.31 1.06 -15.06
C ASP A 82 -10.78 0.98 -13.60
N ASN A 83 -9.88 0.62 -12.67
CA ASN A 83 -10.26 0.27 -11.31
C ASN A 83 -10.60 1.51 -10.45
N TYR A 84 -10.14 2.70 -10.83
CA TYR A 84 -10.36 3.93 -10.05
C TYR A 84 -11.83 4.19 -9.72
N ARG A 85 -12.76 3.84 -10.63
CA ARG A 85 -14.20 4.10 -10.48
C ARG A 85 -14.75 3.35 -9.27
N ASN A 86 -14.69 2.02 -9.29
CA ASN A 86 -15.17 1.21 -8.17
C ASN A 86 -14.41 1.50 -6.87
N ILE A 87 -13.08 1.72 -6.93
CA ILE A 87 -12.28 2.05 -5.73
C ILE A 87 -12.79 3.35 -5.08
N ASN A 88 -12.86 4.45 -5.85
CA ASN A 88 -13.25 5.75 -5.31
C ASN A 88 -14.72 5.77 -4.90
N ASP A 89 -15.61 5.16 -5.69
CA ASP A 89 -17.04 5.12 -5.38
C ASP A 89 -17.30 4.29 -4.12
N SER A 90 -16.57 3.18 -3.94
CA SER A 90 -16.64 2.39 -2.71
C SER A 90 -16.12 3.15 -1.49
N LEU A 91 -15.00 3.87 -1.61
CA LEU A 91 -14.48 4.73 -0.55
C LEU A 91 -15.46 5.85 -0.18
N ARG A 92 -16.23 6.34 -1.15
CA ARG A 92 -17.29 7.34 -0.96
C ARG A 92 -18.59 6.74 -0.41
N GLY A 93 -18.72 5.41 -0.37
CA GLY A 93 -19.93 4.70 0.05
C GLY A 93 -21.03 4.66 -1.02
N LEU A 94 -20.66 4.85 -2.28
CA LEU A 94 -21.55 4.83 -3.45
C LEU A 94 -21.59 3.47 -4.14
N ASP A 95 -20.61 2.60 -3.87
CA ASP A 95 -20.51 1.25 -4.43
C ASP A 95 -19.92 0.26 -3.40
N ILE A 96 -19.90 -1.02 -3.74
CA ILE A 96 -19.28 -2.09 -2.96
C ILE A 96 -17.88 -2.39 -3.51
N MET A 97 -16.87 -2.35 -2.64
CA MET A 97 -15.49 -2.65 -3.00
C MET A 97 -15.35 -4.13 -3.38
N THR A 98 -14.77 -4.42 -4.54
CA THR A 98 -14.39 -5.80 -4.89
C THR A 98 -13.17 -6.26 -4.09
N ASP A 99 -13.00 -7.57 -3.90
CA ASP A 99 -11.85 -8.11 -3.14
C ASP A 99 -10.50 -7.73 -3.78
N ASP A 100 -10.41 -7.75 -5.11
CA ASP A 100 -9.23 -7.31 -5.84
C ASP A 100 -8.94 -5.82 -5.61
N ASN A 101 -9.99 -4.98 -5.65
CA ASN A 101 -9.86 -3.54 -5.43
C ASN A 101 -9.55 -3.19 -3.97
N LYS A 102 -9.93 -4.05 -3.02
CA LYS A 102 -9.54 -3.90 -1.62
C LYS A 102 -8.02 -4.02 -1.48
N MET A 103 -7.40 -5.02 -2.10
CA MET A 103 -5.94 -5.17 -2.06
C MET A 103 -5.22 -3.99 -2.73
N ILE A 104 -5.70 -3.54 -3.90
CA ILE A 104 -5.16 -2.37 -4.60
C ILE A 104 -5.26 -1.12 -3.71
N THR A 105 -6.41 -0.91 -3.06
CA THR A 105 -6.66 0.23 -2.18
C THR A 105 -5.68 0.29 -1.02
N GLU A 106 -5.42 -0.84 -0.34
CA GLU A 106 -4.48 -0.88 0.80
C GLU A 106 -3.03 -0.61 0.37
N LYS A 107 -2.62 -1.08 -0.81
CA LYS A 107 -1.30 -0.78 -1.38
C LYS A 107 -1.16 0.69 -1.74
N LEU A 108 -2.17 1.29 -2.37
CA LEU A 108 -2.17 2.73 -2.66
C LEU A 108 -2.13 3.58 -1.39
N LYS A 109 -2.92 3.21 -0.36
CA LYS A 109 -2.90 3.89 0.93
C LYS A 109 -1.50 3.85 1.53
N THR A 110 -0.84 2.69 1.51
CA THR A 110 0.53 2.52 2.02
C THR A 110 1.55 3.37 1.24
N ALA A 111 1.50 3.35 -0.09
CA ALA A 111 2.38 4.13 -0.94
C ALA A 111 2.21 5.64 -0.71
N LEU A 112 0.95 6.12 -0.73
CA LEU A 112 0.63 7.54 -0.62
C LEU A 112 0.72 8.07 0.82
N ASP A 113 0.65 7.22 1.84
CA ASP A 113 0.94 7.62 3.22
C ASP A 113 2.41 8.03 3.41
N ARG A 114 3.32 7.40 2.66
CA ARG A 114 4.74 7.77 2.62
C ARG A 114 5.04 8.88 1.64
N ALA A 115 4.14 9.17 0.69
CA ALA A 115 4.32 10.22 -0.29
C ALA A 115 4.37 11.62 0.34
N SER A 116 5.14 12.51 -0.25
CA SER A 116 5.22 13.90 0.18
C SER A 116 5.62 14.81 -0.96
N LEU A 117 4.77 15.79 -1.27
CA LEU A 117 5.08 16.78 -2.29
C LEU A 117 6.36 17.54 -1.94
N PRO A 118 7.32 17.67 -2.88
CA PRO A 118 8.60 18.32 -2.61
C PRO A 118 8.49 19.85 -2.49
N ASN A 119 7.47 20.44 -3.12
CA ASN A 119 7.24 21.89 -3.21
C ASN A 119 5.74 22.20 -3.07
N ASN A 120 5.39 23.47 -2.85
CA ASN A 120 4.02 23.94 -3.03
C ASN A 120 3.65 23.85 -4.53
N MET A 121 2.43 23.45 -4.83
CA MET A 121 1.94 23.27 -6.20
C MET A 121 0.54 23.85 -6.36
N THR A 122 0.25 24.35 -7.57
CA THR A 122 -1.11 24.64 -8.03
C THR A 122 -1.50 23.55 -9.01
N LEU A 123 -2.60 22.87 -8.74
CA LEU A 123 -3.07 21.71 -9.49
C LEU A 123 -4.52 21.91 -9.93
N TYR A 124 -4.96 21.13 -10.91
CA TYR A 124 -6.25 21.32 -11.56
C TYR A 124 -7.02 20.01 -11.60
N ARG A 125 -8.34 20.09 -11.42
CA ARG A 125 -9.24 18.95 -11.51
C ARG A 125 -10.58 19.38 -12.07
N GLY A 126 -11.01 18.78 -13.18
CA GLY A 126 -12.40 18.82 -13.61
C GLY A 126 -13.20 17.72 -12.92
N THR A 127 -14.40 18.04 -12.42
CA THR A 127 -15.28 17.07 -11.75
C THR A 127 -16.72 17.58 -11.68
N SER A 128 -17.63 16.81 -11.08
CA SER A 128 -19.03 17.17 -10.95
C SER A 128 -19.33 17.87 -9.61
N ILE A 129 -20.30 18.78 -9.57
CA ILE A 129 -20.83 19.42 -8.35
C ILE A 129 -21.24 18.41 -7.26
N GLU A 130 -21.51 17.16 -7.64
CA GLU A 130 -21.81 16.09 -6.68
C GLU A 130 -20.65 15.84 -5.70
N ALA A 131 -19.41 16.17 -6.07
CA ALA A 131 -18.25 16.11 -5.19
C ALA A 131 -18.35 17.09 -3.99
N LEU A 132 -19.23 18.10 -4.05
CA LEU A 132 -19.52 18.99 -2.92
C LEU A 132 -20.39 18.34 -1.84
N GLY A 133 -20.95 17.15 -2.10
CA GLY A 133 -21.78 16.42 -1.15
C GLY A 133 -22.97 17.25 -0.65
N GLU A 134 -23.03 17.48 0.66
CA GLU A 134 -24.09 18.28 1.29
C GLU A 134 -24.12 19.75 0.83
N TYR A 135 -23.01 20.28 0.29
CA TYR A 135 -22.92 21.68 -0.14
C TYR A 135 -23.32 21.91 -1.60
N LYS A 136 -23.66 20.86 -2.35
CA LYS A 136 -23.88 20.95 -3.80
C LYS A 136 -24.99 21.91 -4.24
N ASN A 137 -25.94 22.21 -3.36
CA ASN A 137 -27.06 23.12 -3.62
C ASN A 137 -26.84 24.54 -3.05
N LEU A 138 -25.66 24.83 -2.48
CA LEU A 138 -25.37 26.17 -1.97
C LEU A 138 -25.02 27.12 -3.12
N ASP A 139 -25.44 28.37 -2.95
CA ASP A 139 -24.93 29.48 -3.76
C ASP A 139 -23.39 29.56 -3.62
N PRO A 140 -22.63 29.84 -4.69
CA PRO A 140 -21.17 29.90 -4.65
C PRO A 140 -20.60 30.72 -3.50
N LYS A 141 -21.20 31.88 -3.17
CA LYS A 141 -20.70 32.72 -2.06
C LYS A 141 -20.78 32.05 -0.69
N ASN A 142 -21.68 31.08 -0.55
CA ASN A 142 -21.89 30.32 0.69
C ASN A 142 -21.00 29.08 0.78
N LEU A 143 -20.25 28.76 -0.28
CA LEU A 143 -19.24 27.69 -0.28
C LEU A 143 -17.94 28.12 0.42
N LEU A 144 -17.67 29.42 0.52
CA LEU A 144 -16.45 29.93 1.13
C LEU A 144 -16.28 29.45 2.57
N GLY A 145 -15.11 28.90 2.88
CA GLY A 145 -14.77 28.32 4.18
C GLY A 145 -15.38 26.94 4.45
N LYS A 146 -16.19 26.38 3.54
CA LYS A 146 -16.64 24.98 3.67
C LYS A 146 -15.48 24.03 3.44
N THR A 147 -15.46 22.94 4.20
CA THR A 147 -14.46 21.89 4.08
C THR A 147 -15.10 20.67 3.45
N ILE A 148 -14.51 20.17 2.37
CA ILE A 148 -14.90 18.91 1.73
C ILE A 148 -13.94 17.84 2.22
N ASN A 149 -14.49 16.69 2.62
CA ASN A 149 -13.71 15.49 2.89
C ASN A 149 -13.79 14.56 1.67
N GLU A 150 -12.72 14.50 0.89
CA GLU A 150 -12.60 13.58 -0.24
C GLU A 150 -12.13 12.22 0.26
N LYS A 151 -13.09 11.30 0.35
CA LYS A 151 -12.87 9.93 0.85
C LYS A 151 -12.12 9.06 -0.14
N GLY A 152 -12.32 9.27 -1.44
CA GLY A 152 -11.59 8.60 -2.51
C GLY A 152 -10.18 9.14 -2.67
N PHE A 153 -9.37 8.50 -3.51
CA PHE A 153 -8.12 9.13 -3.95
C PHE A 153 -8.44 10.27 -4.93
N MET A 154 -7.62 11.33 -4.91
CA MET A 154 -7.87 12.52 -5.71
C MET A 154 -6.83 12.68 -6.80
N SER A 155 -7.19 12.29 -8.03
CA SER A 155 -6.40 12.59 -9.23
C SER A 155 -6.50 14.07 -9.59
N THR A 156 -5.35 14.67 -9.90
CA THR A 156 -5.22 16.07 -10.30
C THR A 156 -4.17 16.19 -11.39
N SER A 157 -4.17 17.30 -12.11
CA SER A 157 -3.19 17.58 -13.17
C SER A 157 -2.39 18.84 -12.87
N MET A 158 -1.12 18.85 -13.28
CA MET A 158 -0.31 20.08 -13.34
C MET A 158 -0.71 20.98 -14.52
N ASN A 159 -1.51 20.48 -15.47
CA ASN A 159 -1.96 21.21 -16.65
C ASN A 159 -3.43 21.64 -16.49
N ASN A 160 -3.69 22.94 -16.59
CA ASN A 160 -5.04 23.50 -16.46
C ASN A 160 -5.97 23.03 -17.60
N SER A 161 -5.43 22.74 -18.79
CA SER A 161 -6.22 22.28 -19.93
C SER A 161 -6.90 20.93 -19.67
N VAL A 162 -6.38 20.12 -18.73
CA VAL A 162 -7.06 18.89 -18.32
C VAL A 162 -8.39 19.23 -17.65
N ALA A 163 -8.41 20.19 -16.73
CA ALA A 163 -9.66 20.62 -16.12
C ALA A 163 -10.59 21.35 -17.09
N GLU A 164 -10.06 22.17 -18.00
CA GLU A 164 -10.88 23.04 -18.86
C GLU A 164 -11.34 22.40 -20.18
N GLU A 165 -10.55 21.51 -20.76
CA GLU A 165 -10.78 20.98 -22.12
C GLU A 165 -11.08 19.47 -22.12
N THR A 166 -10.59 18.72 -21.13
CA THR A 166 -10.71 17.25 -21.10
C THR A 166 -11.94 16.79 -20.31
N PHE A 167 -12.33 17.53 -19.26
CA PHE A 167 -13.48 17.21 -18.43
C PHE A 167 -14.60 18.24 -18.62
N LEU A 168 -15.63 17.88 -19.38
CA LEU A 168 -16.81 18.72 -19.66
C LEU A 168 -17.86 18.70 -18.52
N GLU A 169 -17.42 18.41 -17.30
CA GLU A 169 -18.30 18.37 -16.14
C GLU A 169 -18.60 19.79 -15.63
N ASN A 170 -19.56 19.90 -14.72
CA ASN A 170 -20.08 21.19 -14.27
C ASN A 170 -19.28 21.87 -13.14
N MET A 171 -18.11 21.35 -12.76
CA MET A 171 -17.23 21.98 -11.77
C MET A 171 -15.73 21.84 -12.07
N HIS A 172 -14.98 22.94 -11.98
CA HIS A 172 -13.52 22.95 -12.05
C HIS A 172 -12.92 23.37 -10.70
N MET A 173 -11.91 22.64 -10.24
CA MET A 173 -11.15 22.95 -9.04
C MET A 173 -9.74 23.40 -9.41
N THR A 174 -9.31 24.54 -8.87
CA THR A 174 -7.89 24.90 -8.70
C THR A 174 -7.49 24.56 -7.27
N ILE A 175 -6.45 23.76 -7.11
CA ILE A 175 -6.05 23.17 -5.83
C ILE A 175 -4.68 23.74 -5.45
N GLU A 176 -4.63 24.44 -4.32
CA GLU A 176 -3.39 24.86 -3.67
C GLU A 176 -2.90 23.73 -2.76
N ALA A 177 -1.89 22.99 -3.22
CA ALA A 177 -1.29 21.88 -2.50
C ALA A 177 0.03 22.33 -1.84
N PRO A 178 0.10 22.45 -0.50
CA PRO A 178 1.35 22.81 0.16
C PRO A 178 2.39 21.69 0.06
N LYS A 179 3.67 22.06 0.10
CA LYS A 179 4.78 21.15 0.32
C LYS A 179 4.47 20.27 1.54
N GLY A 180 4.79 18.99 1.44
CA GLY A 180 4.51 18.04 2.51
C GLY A 180 3.23 17.23 2.29
N SER A 181 2.28 17.73 1.49
CA SER A 181 1.01 17.03 1.21
C SER A 181 1.24 15.60 0.72
N LYS A 182 0.30 14.71 1.06
CA LYS A 182 0.35 13.26 0.72
C LYS A 182 -0.01 13.00 -0.74
N GLY A 183 0.72 13.61 -1.65
CA GLY A 183 0.59 13.46 -3.09
C GLY A 183 1.86 12.95 -3.74
N LEU A 184 1.71 12.26 -4.86
CA LEU A 184 2.82 11.72 -5.66
C LEU A 184 2.62 12.06 -7.14
N ASP A 185 3.69 12.46 -7.81
CA ASP A 185 3.74 12.56 -9.27
C ASP A 185 3.80 11.17 -9.87
N ILE A 186 2.69 10.77 -10.50
CA ILE A 186 2.54 9.46 -11.14
C ILE A 186 2.54 9.56 -12.66
N SER A 187 2.77 10.75 -13.22
CA SER A 187 2.92 10.98 -14.66
C SER A 187 3.85 9.99 -15.37
N PRO A 188 4.98 9.52 -14.77
CA PRO A 188 5.87 8.57 -15.43
C PRO A 188 5.27 7.17 -15.66
N ILE A 189 4.17 6.83 -14.97
CA ILE A 189 3.54 5.51 -15.03
C ILE A 189 2.04 5.57 -15.31
N SER A 190 1.44 6.76 -15.30
CA SER A 190 0.03 6.95 -15.66
C SER A 190 -0.17 6.59 -17.13
N GLN A 191 -1.29 5.92 -17.43
CA GLN A 191 -1.60 5.47 -18.79
C GLN A 191 -1.87 6.65 -19.74
N TYR A 192 -2.12 7.84 -19.18
CA TYR A 192 -2.41 9.07 -19.92
C TYR A 192 -1.37 10.15 -19.57
N PRO A 193 -0.89 10.94 -20.56
CA PRO A 193 0.08 12.01 -20.34
C PRO A 193 -0.58 13.25 -19.75
N GLU A 194 -1.21 13.12 -18.58
CA GLU A 194 -1.98 14.18 -17.92
C GLU A 194 -1.14 14.99 -16.91
N SER A 195 0.16 14.72 -16.78
CA SER A 195 0.99 15.35 -15.75
C SER A 195 0.34 15.19 -14.36
N GLU A 196 -0.04 13.94 -14.03
CA GLU A 196 -0.93 13.59 -12.93
C GLU A 196 -0.21 13.60 -11.58
N ILE A 197 -0.81 14.31 -10.61
CA ILE A 197 -0.51 14.20 -9.18
C ILE A 197 -1.67 13.50 -8.51
N LEU A 198 -1.41 12.34 -7.91
CA LEU A 198 -2.40 11.56 -7.17
C LEU A 198 -2.23 11.78 -5.67
N PHE A 199 -3.30 12.21 -5.00
CA PHE A 199 -3.34 12.34 -3.54
C PHE A 199 -3.92 11.10 -2.87
N LYS A 200 -3.40 10.81 -1.65
CA LYS A 200 -3.96 9.80 -0.74
C LYS A 200 -5.48 10.01 -0.57
N SER A 201 -6.21 8.96 -0.25
CA SER A 201 -7.59 9.08 0.21
C SER A 201 -7.71 9.87 1.52
N GLU A 202 -8.93 10.29 1.84
CA GLU A 202 -9.29 11.00 3.08
C GLU A 202 -8.61 12.37 3.19
N GLN A 203 -8.56 13.12 2.08
CA GLN A 203 -8.06 14.49 2.10
C GLN A 203 -9.14 15.46 2.57
N GLU A 204 -8.74 16.43 3.38
CA GLU A 204 -9.58 17.59 3.68
C GLU A 204 -9.13 18.78 2.84
N ILE A 205 -10.09 19.39 2.14
CA ILE A 205 -9.86 20.58 1.32
C ILE A 205 -10.83 21.67 1.75
N VAL A 206 -10.34 22.89 1.93
CA VAL A 206 -11.17 24.06 2.25
C VAL A 206 -11.38 24.91 1.01
N ILE A 207 -12.63 25.32 0.76
CA ILE A 207 -12.97 26.22 -0.34
C ILE A 207 -12.61 27.65 0.07
N THR A 208 -11.77 28.29 -0.75
CA THR A 208 -11.24 29.65 -0.51
C THR A 208 -11.78 30.67 -1.49
N ASP A 209 -12.23 30.23 -2.67
CA ASP A 209 -12.94 31.04 -3.64
C ASP A 209 -13.96 30.18 -4.40
N ALA A 210 -15.07 30.78 -4.84
CA ALA A 210 -16.11 30.09 -5.61
C ALA A 210 -16.91 31.07 -6.47
N LYS A 211 -17.03 30.75 -7.75
CA LYS A 211 -17.81 31.54 -8.73
C LYS A 211 -18.35 30.65 -9.84
N VAL A 212 -19.44 31.07 -10.47
CA VAL A 212 -19.94 30.43 -11.70
C VAL A 212 -19.48 31.27 -12.88
N GLU A 213 -18.81 30.64 -13.84
CA GLU A 213 -18.39 31.24 -15.11
C GLU A 213 -18.86 30.33 -16.25
N ASP A 214 -19.57 30.89 -17.22
CA ASP A 214 -20.10 30.16 -18.39
C ASP A 214 -20.91 28.89 -18.04
N GLY A 215 -21.60 28.91 -16.89
CA GLY A 215 -22.40 27.78 -16.40
C GLY A 215 -21.60 26.70 -15.67
N VAL A 216 -20.29 26.85 -15.54
CA VAL A 216 -19.40 25.96 -14.78
C VAL A 216 -19.07 26.58 -13.44
N LEU A 217 -19.20 25.80 -12.37
CA LEU A 217 -18.73 26.21 -11.04
C LEU A 217 -17.20 26.12 -10.98
N LYS A 218 -16.52 27.24 -10.81
CA LYS A 218 -15.08 27.28 -10.56
C LYS A 218 -14.82 27.54 -9.09
N ILE A 219 -14.04 26.67 -8.46
CA ILE A 219 -13.62 26.83 -7.06
C ILE A 219 -12.10 26.82 -6.94
N ILE A 220 -11.59 27.60 -5.99
CA ILE A 220 -10.21 27.49 -5.50
C ILE A 220 -10.26 26.82 -4.14
N VAL A 221 -9.54 25.73 -3.99
CA VAL A 221 -9.45 24.98 -2.73
C VAL A 221 -8.02 24.90 -2.25
N LYS A 222 -7.85 24.78 -0.94
CA LYS A 222 -6.55 24.55 -0.32
C LYS A 222 -6.58 23.22 0.42
N LEU A 223 -5.57 22.38 0.17
CA LEU A 223 -5.37 21.14 0.94
C LEU A 223 -4.98 21.47 2.39
N LEU A 224 -5.63 20.79 3.31
CA LEU A 224 -5.29 20.80 4.73
C LEU A 224 -4.34 19.62 4.99
N ASN A 225 -3.19 19.91 5.59
CA ASN A 225 -2.16 18.92 5.93
C ASN A 225 -2.44 18.25 7.27
#